data_AF-A0A7G5DPU0-F1
#
_entry.id   AF-A0A7G5DPU0-F1
#
_cell.length_a   1.000
_cell.length_b   1.000
_cell.length_c   1.000
_cell.angle_alpha   90.00
_cell.angle_beta   90.00
_cell.angle_gamma   90.00
#
_symmetry.space_group_name_H-M   'P 1'
#
loop_
_entity.id
_entity.type
_entity.pdbx_description
1 polymer ?
#
loop_
_entity_poly.entity_id
_entity_poly.type
_entity_poly.pdbx_seq_one_letter_code
_entity_poly.pdbx_strand_id
1 'polypeptide(L)'
;MRKIFLACPYSHADSEVVHERFLACNVVAATIIESGHCVFSQVSMSHPINLAFENRDSAVIGKLWGPVDAVFMEAMEELIILDLPGWDLSSGIKREIAFFEQKGRPVSLWSKVAAQFE
;
A
#
# COMPACT_ATOMS: atom_id res chain seq x y z
N MET A 1 6.24 17.85 6.40
CA MET A 1 6.38 16.38 6.26
C MET A 1 5.00 15.83 5.90
N ARG A 2 4.86 15.20 4.73
CA ARG A 2 3.60 14.54 4.32
C ARG A 2 3.38 13.26 5.14
N LYS A 3 2.12 12.82 5.31
CA LYS A 3 1.75 11.55 5.98
C LYS A 3 1.00 10.66 4.99
N ILE A 4 1.73 9.74 4.38
CA ILE A 4 1.28 9.01 3.21
C ILE A 4 0.93 7.57 3.59
N PHE A 5 -0.27 7.13 3.22
CA PHE A 5 -0.55 5.71 3.09
C PHE A 5 -0.11 5.26 1.70
N LEU A 6 0.87 4.37 1.62
CA LEU A 6 1.35 3.80 0.35
C LEU A 6 0.68 2.44 0.12
N ALA A 7 -0.24 2.41 -0.83
CA ALA A 7 -0.91 1.22 -1.31
C ALA A 7 -0.18 0.63 -2.52
N CYS A 8 -0.21 -0.69 -2.66
CA CYS A 8 0.40 -1.40 -3.78
C CYS A 8 -0.42 -2.67 -4.06
N PRO A 9 -0.66 -3.07 -5.33
CA PRO A 9 -1.28 -4.36 -5.61
C PRO A 9 -0.38 -5.47 -5.04
N TYR A 10 -1.00 -6.43 -4.35
CA TYR A 10 -0.26 -7.50 -3.67
C TYR A 10 -0.56 -8.86 -4.28
N SER A 11 -1.76 -9.39 -4.04
CA SER A 11 -2.13 -10.77 -4.39
C SER A 11 -1.97 -11.08 -5.88
N HIS A 12 -1.36 -12.22 -6.16
CA HIS A 12 -1.20 -12.79 -7.49
C HIS A 12 -1.10 -14.32 -7.37
N ALA A 13 -1.41 -15.05 -8.44
CA ALA A 13 -1.28 -16.51 -8.46
C ALA A 13 0.20 -16.96 -8.46
N ASP A 14 1.06 -16.14 -9.05
CA ASP A 14 2.50 -16.31 -9.08
C ASP A 14 3.17 -15.60 -7.89
N SER A 15 3.92 -16.36 -7.09
CA SER A 15 4.65 -15.85 -5.93
C SER A 15 5.82 -14.92 -6.31
N GLU A 16 6.41 -15.08 -7.49
CA GLU A 16 7.48 -14.18 -7.95
C GLU A 16 6.92 -12.77 -8.16
N VAL A 17 5.75 -12.66 -8.79
CA VAL A 17 5.05 -11.37 -8.96
C VAL A 17 4.71 -10.72 -7.61
N VAL A 18 4.31 -11.51 -6.62
CA VAL A 18 4.06 -10.99 -5.25
C VAL A 18 5.34 -10.43 -4.64
N HIS A 19 6.47 -11.13 -4.81
CA HIS A 19 7.76 -10.68 -4.28
C HIS A 19 8.28 -9.44 -4.99
N GLU A 20 8.18 -9.37 -6.32
CA GLU A 20 8.55 -8.19 -7.12
C GLU A 20 7.76 -6.95 -6.71
N ARG A 21 6.44 -7.08 -6.52
CA ARG A 21 5.57 -6.00 -6.02
C ARG A 21 5.98 -5.53 -4.63
N PHE A 22 6.37 -6.45 -3.75
CA PHE A 22 6.90 -6.12 -2.43
C PHE A 22 8.20 -5.32 -2.53
N LEU A 23 9.16 -5.77 -3.34
CA LEU A 23 10.42 -5.06 -3.54
C LEU A 23 10.20 -3.66 -4.16
N ALA A 24 9.34 -3.55 -5.16
CA ALA A 24 8.99 -2.26 -5.76
C ALA A 24 8.34 -1.31 -4.73
N CYS A 25 7.47 -1.83 -3.87
CA CYS A 25 6.87 -1.06 -2.78
C CYS A 25 7.94 -0.55 -1.79
N ASN A 26 8.96 -1.36 -1.48
CA ASN A 26 10.07 -0.95 -0.62
C ASN A 26 10.89 0.18 -1.23
N VAL A 27 11.18 0.11 -2.53
CA VAL A 27 11.93 1.17 -3.24
C VAL A 27 11.18 2.50 -3.17
N VAL A 28 9.88 2.50 -3.47
CA VAL A 28 9.06 3.72 -3.39
C VAL A 28 8.96 4.24 -1.96
N ALA A 29 8.78 3.37 -0.98
CA ALA A 29 8.78 3.77 0.42
C ALA A 29 10.11 4.41 0.83
N ALA A 30 11.25 3.88 0.39
CA ALA A 30 12.56 4.45 0.64
C ALA A 30 12.68 5.86 0.04
N THR A 31 12.28 6.07 -1.21
CA THR A 31 12.27 7.41 -1.84
C THR A 31 11.42 8.42 -1.06
N ILE A 32 10.25 8.02 -0.59
CA ILE A 32 9.38 8.88 0.23
C ILE A 32 10.05 9.23 1.57
N ILE A 33 10.79 8.29 2.18
CA ILE A 33 11.51 8.52 3.43
C ILE A 33 12.72 9.45 3.21
N GLU A 34 13.51 9.21 2.17
CA GLU A 34 14.69 10.01 1.82
C GLU A 34 14.35 11.47 1.53
N SER A 35 13.17 11.73 0.97
CA SER A 35 12.62 13.08 0.75
C SER A 35 12.02 13.74 2.00
N GLY A 36 12.15 13.11 3.18
CA GLY A 36 11.74 13.69 4.46
C GLY A 36 10.22 13.63 4.72
N HIS A 37 9.56 12.59 4.21
CA HIS A 37 8.13 12.35 4.41
C HIS A 37 7.86 11.09 5.23
N CYS A 38 6.72 11.07 5.92
CA CYS A 38 6.25 9.91 6.67
C CYS A 38 5.42 9.03 5.72
N VAL A 39 5.72 7.73 5.73
CA VAL A 39 5.00 6.74 4.94
C VAL A 39 4.63 5.52 5.79
N PHE A 40 3.37 5.12 5.69
CA PHE A 40 2.94 3.77 6.01
C PHE A 40 2.91 2.96 4.73
N SER A 41 3.92 2.12 4.51
CA SER A 41 3.98 1.23 3.34
C SER A 41 3.35 -0.11 3.67
N GLN A 42 2.08 -0.27 3.26
CA GLN A 42 1.25 -1.40 3.67
C GLN A 42 1.88 -2.74 3.27
N VAL A 43 2.31 -2.88 2.02
CA VAL A 43 2.91 -4.13 1.52
C VAL A 43 4.29 -4.38 2.12
N SER A 44 5.09 -3.33 2.33
CA SER A 44 6.40 -3.47 2.98
C SER A 44 6.30 -4.05 4.39
N MET A 45 5.27 -3.64 5.14
CA MET A 45 5.03 -4.16 6.49
C MET A 45 4.35 -5.54 6.45
N SER A 46 3.31 -5.68 5.64
CA SER A 46 2.47 -6.88 5.67
C SER A 46 3.13 -8.09 5.04
N HIS A 47 3.91 -7.95 3.96
CA HIS A 47 4.52 -9.09 3.26
C HIS A 47 5.36 -10.00 4.17
N PRO A 48 6.36 -9.50 4.93
CA PRO A 48 7.14 -10.37 5.82
C PRO A 48 6.31 -10.99 6.94
N ILE A 49 5.30 -10.26 7.46
CA ILE A 49 4.40 -10.79 8.49
C ILE A 49 3.49 -11.88 7.91
N ASN A 50 3.05 -11.72 6.65
CA ASN A 50 2.23 -12.72 5.97
C ASN A 50 2.95 -14.06 5.85
N LEU A 51 4.27 -14.04 5.61
CA LEU A 51 5.11 -15.25 5.56
C LEU A 51 5.24 -15.95 6.92
N ALA A 52 4.95 -15.26 8.02
CA ALA A 52 5.00 -15.82 9.37
C ALA A 52 3.65 -16.41 9.83
N PHE A 53 2.56 -16.25 9.07
CA PHE A 53 1.30 -16.92 9.40
C PHE A 53 1.34 -18.40 9.02
N GLU A 54 1.12 -19.27 10.01
CA GLU A 54 0.97 -20.71 9.80
C GLU A 54 -0.50 -21.08 9.63
N ASN A 55 -0.79 -22.04 8.73
CA ASN A 55 -2.11 -22.66 8.56
C ASN A 55 -3.27 -21.68 8.28
N ARG A 56 -3.02 -20.59 7.55
CA ARG A 56 -4.05 -19.63 7.13
C ARG A 56 -3.97 -19.39 5.63
N ASP A 57 -5.11 -19.37 4.96
CA ASP A 57 -5.19 -18.94 3.58
C ASP A 57 -5.10 -17.41 3.45
N SER A 58 -4.79 -16.95 2.24
CA SER A 58 -4.60 -15.53 1.92
C SER A 58 -5.88 -14.69 2.10
N ALA A 59 -7.07 -15.27 1.96
CA ALA A 59 -8.33 -14.56 2.15
C ALA A 59 -8.61 -14.28 3.64
N VAL A 60 -8.28 -15.24 4.52
CA VAL A 60 -8.34 -15.06 5.97
C VAL A 60 -7.33 -14.00 6.41
N ILE A 61 -6.08 -14.08 5.92
CA ILE A 61 -5.05 -13.09 6.23
C ILE A 61 -5.48 -11.69 5.79
N GLY A 62 -6.04 -11.54 4.58
CA GLY A 62 -6.54 -10.25 4.10
C GLY A 62 -7.64 -9.64 4.98
N LYS A 63 -8.50 -10.46 5.59
CA LYS A 63 -9.52 -9.98 6.55
C LYS A 63 -8.90 -9.51 7.87
N LEU A 64 -7.79 -10.10 8.31
CA LEU A 64 -7.08 -9.68 9.52
C LEU A 64 -6.42 -8.31 9.34
N TRP A 65 -5.93 -8.00 8.13
CA TRP A 65 -5.32 -6.70 7.83
C TRP A 65 -6.31 -5.55 7.75
N GLY A 66 -7.55 -5.78 7.29
CA GLY A 66 -8.56 -4.73 7.14
C GLY A 66 -8.71 -3.74 8.31
N PRO A 67 -8.93 -4.20 9.57
CA PRO A 67 -9.00 -3.28 10.71
C PRO A 67 -7.66 -2.62 11.07
N VAL A 68 -6.52 -3.26 10.77
CA VAL A 68 -5.19 -2.69 10.98
C VAL A 68 -4.93 -1.57 9.98
N ASP A 69 -5.19 -1.83 8.70
CA ASP A 69 -5.07 -0.86 7.61
C ASP A 69 -5.95 0.37 7.91
N ALA A 70 -7.17 0.17 8.41
CA ALA A 70 -8.07 1.27 8.78
C ALA A 70 -7.48 2.21 9.85
N VAL A 71 -6.75 1.70 10.83
CA VAL A 71 -6.07 2.53 11.85
C VAL A 71 -5.02 3.42 11.19
N PHE A 72 -4.21 2.87 10.30
CA PHE A 72 -3.19 3.65 9.60
C PHE A 72 -3.81 4.62 8.59
N MET A 73 -4.82 4.20 7.82
CA MET A 73 -5.54 5.09 6.91
C MET A 73 -6.13 6.31 7.63
N GLU A 74 -6.73 6.13 8.83
CA GLU A 74 -7.26 7.24 9.60
C GLU A 74 -6.15 8.22 10.04
N ALA A 75 -4.96 7.71 10.37
CA ALA A 75 -3.81 8.50 10.81
C ALA A 75 -3.06 9.22 9.66
N MET A 76 -3.22 8.77 8.41
CA MET A 76 -2.57 9.35 7.24
C MET A 76 -3.41 10.48 6.60
N GLU A 77 -2.75 11.42 5.95
CA GLU A 77 -3.38 12.62 5.37
C GLU A 77 -3.66 12.45 3.87
N GLU A 78 -3.02 11.49 3.21
CA GLU A 78 -3.18 11.19 1.79
C GLU A 78 -2.89 9.72 1.46
N LEU A 79 -3.39 9.29 0.32
CA LEU A 79 -3.16 7.96 -0.28
C LEU A 79 -2.33 8.11 -1.55
N ILE A 80 -1.23 7.36 -1.61
CA ILE A 80 -0.47 7.15 -2.84
C ILE A 80 -0.58 5.68 -3.23
N ILE A 81 -0.95 5.43 -4.47
CA ILE A 81 -1.04 4.09 -5.06
C ILE A 81 0.18 3.88 -5.94
N LEU A 82 1.00 2.88 -5.60
CA LEU A 82 2.00 2.36 -6.51
C LEU A 82 1.28 1.61 -7.64
N ASP A 83 1.13 2.28 -8.77
CA ASP A 83 0.27 1.91 -9.89
C ASP A 83 0.89 0.85 -10.82
N LEU A 84 1.43 -0.22 -10.22
CA LEU A 84 1.90 -1.42 -10.93
C LEU A 84 0.74 -2.17 -11.62
N PRO A 85 1.02 -2.98 -12.67
CA PRO A 85 -0.02 -3.74 -13.37
C PRO A 85 -0.96 -4.50 -12.43
N GLY A 86 -2.27 -4.26 -12.58
CA GLY A 86 -3.33 -4.85 -11.79
C GLY A 86 -3.76 -4.07 -10.54
N TRP A 87 -3.20 -2.87 -10.29
CA TRP A 87 -3.63 -2.01 -9.18
C TRP A 87 -5.13 -1.66 -9.26
N ASP A 88 -5.63 -1.40 -10.46
CA ASP A 88 -7.01 -1.01 -10.79
C ASP A 88 -8.02 -2.17 -10.65
N LEU A 89 -7.52 -3.40 -10.58
CA LEU A 89 -8.32 -4.60 -10.32
C LEU A 89 -8.39 -4.93 -8.82
N SER A 90 -7.51 -4.36 -7.99
CA SER A 90 -7.44 -4.65 -6.56
C SER A 90 -8.67 -4.13 -5.81
N SER A 91 -9.44 -5.05 -5.23
CA SER A 91 -10.56 -4.69 -4.37
C SER A 91 -10.11 -3.99 -3.07
N GLY A 92 -8.89 -4.25 -2.59
CA GLY A 92 -8.30 -3.54 -1.45
C GLY A 92 -8.07 -2.07 -1.76
N ILE A 93 -7.37 -1.80 -2.86
CA ILE A 93 -7.08 -0.43 -3.32
C ILE A 93 -8.36 0.35 -3.59
N LYS A 94 -9.38 -0.27 -4.20
CA LYS A 94 -10.69 0.40 -4.39
C LYS A 94 -11.34 0.84 -3.09
N ARG A 95 -11.23 0.04 -2.02
CA ARG A 95 -11.75 0.41 -0.68
C ARG A 95 -10.94 1.54 -0.06
N GLU A 96 -9.61 1.49 -0.20
CA GLU A 96 -8.71 2.54 0.27
C GLU A 96 -9.01 3.87 -0.44
N ILE A 97 -9.12 3.88 -1.78
CA ILE A 97 -9.53 5.06 -2.56
C ILE A 97 -10.83 5.65 -2.00
N ALA A 98 -11.87 4.82 -1.86
CA ALA A 98 -13.17 5.30 -1.39
C ALA A 98 -13.09 5.89 0.03
N PHE A 99 -12.27 5.31 0.91
CA PHE A 99 -12.05 5.82 2.27
C PHE A 99 -11.43 7.22 2.25
N PHE A 100 -10.36 7.42 1.48
CA PHE A 100 -9.68 8.72 1.42
C PHE A 100 -10.54 9.78 0.71
N GLU A 101 -11.23 9.41 -0.37
CA GLU A 101 -12.16 10.31 -1.08
C GLU A 101 -13.33 10.75 -0.18
N GLN A 102 -13.93 9.82 0.58
CA GLN A 102 -15.02 10.14 1.51
C GLN A 102 -14.59 11.15 2.59
N LYS A 103 -13.31 11.14 2.97
CA LYS A 103 -12.71 12.05 3.94
C LYS A 103 -12.19 13.35 3.31
N GLY A 104 -12.33 13.52 1.99
CA GLY A 104 -11.78 14.66 1.25
C GLY A 104 -10.25 14.72 1.26
N ARG A 105 -9.59 13.57 1.43
CA ARG A 105 -8.13 13.46 1.45
C ARG A 105 -7.59 13.14 0.05
N PRO A 106 -6.41 13.64 -0.34
CA PRO A 106 -5.85 13.41 -1.66
C PRO A 106 -5.60 11.92 -1.94
N VAL A 107 -5.87 11.51 -3.18
CA VAL A 107 -5.56 10.19 -3.73
C VAL A 107 -4.76 10.40 -5.01
N SER A 108 -3.58 9.79 -5.11
CA SER A 108 -2.69 9.95 -6.27
C SER A 108 -2.08 8.62 -6.71
N LEU A 109 -1.77 8.53 -8.00
CA LEU A 109 -0.92 7.45 -8.54
C LEU A 109 0.54 7.86 -8.42
N TRP A 110 1.41 6.95 -8.01
CA TRP A 110 2.84 7.20 -7.87
C TRP A 110 3.44 7.76 -9.16
N SER A 111 3.10 7.20 -10.32
CA SER A 111 3.55 7.69 -11.64
C SER A 111 3.23 9.17 -11.94
N LYS A 112 2.28 9.77 -11.21
CA LYS A 112 1.88 11.18 -11.37
C LYS A 112 2.52 12.12 -10.37
N VAL A 113 3.03 11.59 -9.26
CA VAL A 113 3.54 12.39 -8.14
C VAL A 113 5.00 12.12 -7.80
N ALA A 114 5.65 11.12 -8.42
CA ALA A 114 7.03 10.75 -8.13
C ALA A 114 8.02 11.94 -8.18
N ALA A 115 7.86 12.84 -9.16
CA ALA A 115 8.70 14.03 -9.31
C ALA A 115 8.57 15.05 -8.15
N GLN A 116 7.62 14.88 -7.24
CA GLN A 116 7.47 15.71 -6.03
C GLN A 116 8.37 15.25 -4.88
N PHE A 117 9.04 14.10 -5.04
CA PHE A 117 9.91 13.47 -4.04
C PHE A 117 11.40 13.51 -4.46
N GLU A 118 11.71 14.26 -5.51
CA GLU A 118 13.07 14.53 -6.02
C GLU A 118 13.71 15.77 -5.36
#